data_AF-A0A497HH77-F1
#
_entry.id   AF-A0A497HH77-F1
#
_cell.length_a   1.000
_cell.length_b   1.000
_cell.length_c   1.000
_cell.angle_alpha   90.00
_cell.angle_beta   90.00
_cell.angle_gamma   90.00
#
_symmetry.space_group_name_H-M   'P 1'
#
loop_
_entity.id
_entity.type
_entity.pdbx_description
1 polymer ?
#
loop_
_entity_poly.entity_id
_entity_poly.type
_entity_poly.pdbx_seq_one_letter_code
_entity_poly.pdbx_strand_id
1 'polypeptide(L)'
;MTEESMNEELRKWIEEHKDFRDIEIEEEDKRPGEVTGKCEICGVRDAKYRCLKCGRAVCASCYWVMFGVCKECISENMLKKLKKKDTGIDEIR
;
A
#
# COMPACT_ATOMS: atom_id res chain seq x y z
N MET A 1 -3.80 -19.80 32.86
CA MET A 1 -2.64 -19.12 32.25
C MET A 1 -2.10 -18.20 33.32
N THR A 2 -1.15 -18.71 34.10
CA THR A 2 -0.60 -18.03 35.28
C THR A 2 0.30 -16.88 34.84
N GLU A 3 0.24 -15.77 35.56
CA GLU A 3 1.06 -14.55 35.42
C GLU A 3 2.55 -14.81 35.77
N GLU A 4 3.08 -15.96 35.38
CA GLU A 4 4.45 -16.36 35.66
C GLU A 4 5.38 -15.74 34.60
N SER A 5 6.07 -14.69 35.09
CA SER A 5 7.30 -14.11 34.54
C SER A 5 7.17 -13.01 33.49
N MET A 6 6.55 -11.88 33.87
CA MET A 6 6.92 -10.61 33.25
C MET A 6 8.10 -10.02 34.03
N ASN A 7 9.28 -9.95 33.40
CA ASN A 7 10.48 -9.38 34.01
C ASN A 7 10.19 -7.94 34.48
N GLU A 8 10.60 -7.61 35.69
CA GLU A 8 10.40 -6.30 36.31
C GLU A 8 11.03 -5.16 35.49
N GLU A 9 12.13 -5.43 34.79
CA GLU A 9 12.78 -4.49 33.87
C GLU A 9 11.88 -4.17 32.66
N LEU A 10 11.17 -5.17 32.15
CA LEU A 10 10.21 -5.01 31.05
C LEU A 10 9.03 -4.13 31.49
N ARG A 11 8.59 -4.25 32.75
CA ARG A 11 7.54 -3.38 33.30
C ARG A 11 8.01 -1.93 33.39
N LYS A 12 9.20 -1.69 33.95
CA LYS A 12 9.77 -0.34 34.07
C LYS A 12 9.97 0.32 32.70
N TRP A 13 10.52 -0.40 31.73
CA TRP A 13 10.71 0.11 30.38
C TRP A 13 9.38 0.51 29.71
N ILE A 14 8.34 -0.33 29.86
CA ILE A 14 7.01 -0.04 29.31
C ILE A 14 6.40 1.21 29.96
N GLU A 15 6.61 1.44 31.26
CA GLU A 15 6.12 2.64 31.95
C GLU A 15 6.87 3.91 31.57
N GLU A 16 8.19 3.84 31.43
CA GLU A 16 9.03 4.97 31.03
C GLU A 16 8.79 5.40 29.57
N HIS A 17 8.37 4.46 28.72
CA HIS A 17 8.10 4.70 27.30
C HIS A 17 6.61 4.66 26.92
N LYS A 18 5.71 4.96 27.89
CA LYS A 18 4.24 4.98 27.68
C LYS A 18 3.77 5.91 26.54
N ASP A 19 4.58 6.87 26.12
CA ASP A 19 4.27 7.87 25.08
C ASP A 19 4.02 7.31 23.67
N PHE A 20 4.39 6.06 23.36
CA PHE A 20 4.12 5.49 22.03
C PHE A 20 2.67 5.02 21.84
N ARG A 21 1.90 4.88 22.92
CA ARG A 21 0.53 4.35 22.86
C ARG A 21 -0.53 5.40 22.54
N ASP A 22 -0.21 6.67 22.71
CA ASP A 22 -1.15 7.78 22.53
C ASP A 22 -0.90 8.55 21.22
N ILE A 23 -0.30 7.89 20.22
CA ILE A 23 -0.51 8.34 18.84
C ILE A 23 -1.97 8.03 18.53
N GLU A 24 -2.86 8.98 18.85
CA GLU A 24 -4.19 9.06 18.30
C GLU A 24 -4.03 9.21 16.78
N ILE A 25 -3.86 8.09 16.10
CA ILE A 25 -4.19 8.02 14.68
C ILE A 25 -5.69 8.21 14.70
N GLU A 26 -6.15 9.44 14.47
CA GLU A 26 -7.53 9.66 14.05
C GLU A 26 -7.72 8.76 12.83
N GLU A 27 -8.28 7.57 13.04
CA GLU A 27 -8.87 6.74 12.01
C GLU A 27 -10.10 7.50 11.52
N GLU A 28 -9.88 8.66 10.91
CA GLU A 28 -10.73 9.06 9.81
C GLU A 28 -10.57 7.94 8.80
N ASP A 29 -11.46 6.96 8.93
CA ASP A 29 -11.85 5.93 7.96
C ASP A 29 -12.39 6.68 6.73
N LYS A 30 -11.56 7.56 6.15
CA LYS A 30 -11.65 8.12 4.82
C LYS A 30 -11.37 6.95 3.91
N ARG A 31 -12.30 6.00 3.86
CA ARG A 31 -12.45 5.10 2.73
C ARG A 31 -12.41 6.03 1.53
N PRO A 32 -11.35 6.00 0.71
CA PRO A 32 -11.22 6.94 -0.39
C PRO A 32 -12.53 6.83 -1.18
N GLY A 33 -13.22 7.96 -1.30
CA GLY A 33 -14.61 8.01 -1.75
C GLY A 33 -14.86 7.07 -2.93
N GLU A 34 -15.98 6.35 -2.89
CA GLU A 34 -16.30 5.26 -3.80
C GLU A 34 -15.90 5.63 -5.24
N VAL A 35 -14.90 4.93 -5.76
CA VAL A 35 -14.44 5.15 -7.14
C VAL A 35 -15.51 4.55 -8.04
N THR A 36 -16.43 5.39 -8.52
CA THR A 36 -17.51 4.97 -9.41
C THR A 36 -17.17 5.23 -10.88
N GLY A 37 -17.67 4.39 -11.78
CA GLY A 37 -17.56 4.57 -13.23
C GLY A 37 -16.53 3.68 -13.89
N LYS A 38 -16.24 3.94 -15.17
CA LYS A 38 -15.28 3.16 -15.97
C LYS A 38 -13.87 3.70 -15.83
N CYS A 39 -12.90 2.82 -16.03
CA CYS A 39 -11.49 3.17 -16.09
C CYS A 39 -11.23 4.24 -17.15
N GLU A 40 -10.71 5.39 -16.74
CA GLU A 40 -10.38 6.51 -17.63
C GLU A 40 -9.23 6.22 -18.60
N ILE A 41 -8.55 5.07 -18.45
CA ILE A 41 -7.43 4.66 -19.30
C ILE A 41 -7.86 3.66 -20.37
N CYS A 42 -8.72 2.69 -20.04
CA CYS A 42 -9.09 1.64 -20.98
C CYS A 42 -10.57 1.69 -21.38
N GLY A 43 -11.44 2.35 -20.62
CA GLY A 43 -12.87 2.46 -20.90
C GLY A 43 -13.67 1.15 -20.85
N VAL A 44 -13.01 0.00 -20.69
CA VAL A 44 -13.67 -1.32 -20.72
C VAL A 44 -14.16 -1.74 -19.34
N ARG A 45 -13.28 -1.64 -18.33
CA ARG A 45 -13.51 -2.17 -16.98
C ARG A 45 -13.87 -1.07 -16.00
N ASP A 46 -14.58 -1.44 -14.94
CA ASP A 46 -14.91 -0.51 -13.86
C ASP A 46 -13.65 -0.02 -13.12
N ALA A 47 -13.68 1.25 -12.78
CA ALA A 47 -12.64 1.88 -11.98
C ALA A 47 -12.77 1.39 -10.53
N LYS A 48 -11.63 1.06 -9.92
CA LYS A 48 -11.55 0.62 -8.52
C LYS A 48 -10.56 1.45 -7.70
N TYR A 49 -9.64 2.12 -8.37
CA TYR A 49 -8.54 2.85 -7.74
C TYR A 49 -8.44 4.25 -8.30
N ARG A 50 -7.94 5.17 -7.48
CA ARG A 50 -7.61 6.54 -7.90
C ARG A 50 -6.10 6.71 -7.92
N CYS A 51 -5.55 7.23 -9.02
CA CYS A 51 -4.13 7.49 -9.11
C CYS A 51 -3.71 8.62 -8.17
N LEU A 52 -2.75 8.38 -7.27
CA LEU A 52 -2.27 9.41 -6.33
C LEU A 52 -1.56 10.58 -7.02
N LYS A 53 -1.03 10.35 -8.24
CA LYS A 53 -0.28 11.37 -9.01
C LYS A 53 -1.17 12.25 -9.89
N CYS A 54 -2.13 11.67 -10.61
CA CYS A 54 -2.96 12.40 -11.58
C CYS A 54 -4.45 12.42 -11.26
N GLY A 55 -4.89 11.76 -10.18
CA GLY A 55 -6.29 11.74 -9.74
C GLY A 55 -7.24 10.85 -10.57
N ARG A 56 -6.79 10.27 -11.69
CA ARG A 56 -7.64 9.44 -12.56
C ARG A 56 -8.16 8.18 -11.87
N ALA A 57 -9.43 7.88 -12.09
CA ALA A 57 -10.12 6.66 -11.73
C ALA A 57 -9.77 5.54 -12.73
N VAL A 58 -9.18 4.45 -12.24
CA VAL A 58 -8.61 3.39 -13.06
C VAL A 58 -8.99 1.99 -12.55
N CYS A 59 -9.09 1.05 -13.46
CA CYS A 59 -9.30 -0.36 -13.12
C CYS A 59 -8.03 -0.98 -12.53
N ALA A 60 -8.19 -2.13 -11.88
CA ALA A 60 -7.10 -2.87 -11.23
C ALA A 60 -5.88 -3.13 -12.14
N SER A 61 -6.08 -3.47 -13.42
CA SER A 61 -4.93 -3.74 -14.30
C SER A 61 -4.29 -2.48 -14.90
N CYS A 62 -4.93 -1.32 -14.82
CA CYS A 62 -4.31 -0.06 -15.23
C CYS A 62 -3.69 0.69 -14.03
N TYR A 63 -3.72 0.08 -12.84
CA TYR A 63 -3.22 0.62 -11.59
C TYR A 63 -2.06 -0.22 -11.05
N TRP A 64 -0.97 0.44 -10.69
CA TRP A 64 0.17 -0.17 -10.03
C TRP A 64 0.03 -0.01 -8.52
N VAL A 65 -0.56 -1.01 -7.87
CA VAL A 65 -0.85 -0.99 -6.42
C VAL A 65 0.41 -0.70 -5.60
N MET A 66 1.56 -1.30 -5.94
CA MET A 66 2.82 -1.09 -5.22
C MET A 66 3.32 0.36 -5.24
N PHE A 67 2.96 1.14 -6.26
CA PHE A 67 3.41 2.52 -6.43
C PHE A 67 2.29 3.54 -6.23
N GLY A 68 1.04 3.09 -6.06
CA GLY A 68 -0.12 3.96 -5.92
C GLY A 68 -0.48 4.78 -7.18
N VAL A 69 0.04 4.42 -8.35
CA VAL A 69 -0.09 5.22 -9.59
C VAL A 69 -0.66 4.43 -10.76
N CYS A 70 -1.26 5.12 -11.74
CA CYS A 70 -1.71 4.47 -12.97
C CYS A 70 -0.54 4.16 -13.92
N LYS A 71 -0.80 3.29 -14.91
CA LYS A 71 0.21 2.88 -15.91
C LYS A 71 0.83 4.03 -16.70
N GLU A 72 0.12 5.15 -16.86
CA GLU A 72 0.61 6.35 -17.57
C GLU A 72 1.50 7.22 -16.67
N CYS A 73 1.39 7.07 -15.36
CA CYS A 73 2.08 7.89 -14.37
C CYS A 73 3.38 7.26 -13.84
N ILE A 74 3.58 5.97 -14.11
CA ILE A 74 4.79 5.26 -13.72
C ILE A 74 5.99 5.82 -14.50
N SER A 75 7.07 6.15 -13.80
CA SER A 75 8.28 6.65 -14.45
C SER A 75 9.08 5.50 -15.06
N GLU A 76 9.81 5.78 -16.15
CA GLU A 76 10.70 4.80 -16.78
C GLU A 76 11.75 4.26 -15.81
N ASN A 77 12.20 5.08 -14.86
CA ASN A 77 13.13 4.66 -13.81
C ASN A 77 12.52 3.64 -12.84
N MET A 78 11.22 3.71 -12.55
CA MET A 78 10.52 2.69 -11.74
C MET A 78 10.34 1.38 -12.52
N LEU A 79 10.07 1.45 -13.83
CA LEU A 79 9.97 0.27 -14.69
C LEU A 79 11.30 -0.49 -14.80
N LYS A 80 12.43 0.23 -14.87
CA LYS A 80 13.78 -0.37 -14.93
C LYS A 80 14.14 -1.15 -13.66
N LYS A 81 13.66 -0.73 -12.48
CA LYS A 81 13.87 -1.48 -11.23
C LYS A 81 13.03 -2.75 -11.17
N LEU A 82 11.89 -2.79 -11.84
CA LEU A 82 11.01 -3.97 -11.87
C LEU A 82 11.54 -5.07 -12.81
N LYS A 83 12.11 -4.69 -13.96
CA LYS A 83 12.67 -5.63 -14.95
C LYS A 83 13.95 -6.35 -14.51
N LYS A 84 14.59 -5.93 -13.41
CA LYS A 84 15.83 -6.53 -12.90
C LYS A 84 15.63 -7.72 -11.97
N LYS A 85 14.39 -8.18 -11.76
CA LYS A 85 14.18 -9.47 -11.11
C LYS A 85 14.38 -10.56 -12.16
N ASP A 86 15.56 -11.18 -12.16
CA ASP A 86 15.78 -12.55 -12.61
C ASP A 86 14.83 -13.46 -11.83
N THR A 87 13.57 -13.52 -12.27
CA THR A 87 12.72 -14.66 -11.95
C THR A 87 13.23 -15.76 -12.86
N GLY A 88 14.00 -16.73 -12.35
CA GLY A 88 14.63 -17.84 -13.11
C GLY A 88 13.63 -18.77 -13.81
N ILE A 89 12.74 -18.19 -14.61
CA ILE A 89 11.66 -18.76 -15.40
C ILE A 89 12.04 -18.64 -16.89
N ASP A 90 12.99 -17.76 -17.24
CA ASP A 90 13.56 -17.62 -18.58
C ASP A 90 14.33 -18.86 -19.09
N GLU A 91 14.54 -19.87 -18.24
CA GLU A 91 15.24 -21.13 -18.59
C GLU A 91 14.32 -22.29 -19.01
N ILE A 92 12.99 -22.15 -18.89
CA ILE A 92 12.06 -23.20 -19.38
C ILE A 92 11.63 -22.85 -20.80
N ARG A 93 12.46 -23.25 -21.77
CA ARG A 93 12.18 -23.22 -23.21
C ARG A 93 11.85 -24.61 -23.73
#